data_AF-I6QPE6-F1
#
_entry.id   AF-I6QPE6-F1
#
_cell.length_a   1.000
_cell.length_b   1.000
_cell.length_c   1.000
_cell.angle_alpha   90.00
_cell.angle_beta   90.00
_cell.angle_gamma   90.00
#
_symmetry.space_group_name_H-M   'P 1'
#
loop_
_entity.id
_entity.type
_entity.pdbx_description
1 polymer ?
#
loop_
_entity_poly.entity_id
_entity_poly.type
_entity_poly.pdbx_seq_one_letter_code
_entity_poly.pdbx_strand_id
1 'polypeptide(L)' 'AEHELNASTFAARITASTLADFYSAITSGIGTLRGPLHGGANEEAMALIERFHTADEAEAGLMDMLARKQLVMGFGHPV' A
#
# COMPACT_ATOMS: atom_id res chain seq x y z
N ALA A 1 6.55 -13.51 7.71
CA ALA A 1 5.74 -12.27 7.77
C ALA A 1 6.48 -11.30 8.67
N GLU A 2 7.49 -10.63 8.13
CA GLU A 2 8.24 -9.57 8.80
C GLU A 2 8.96 -8.77 7.70
N HIS A 3 8.93 -7.44 7.79
CA HIS A 3 9.57 -6.52 6.84
C HIS A 3 10.05 -5.26 7.57
N GLU A 4 10.84 -5.50 8.62
CA GLU A 4 11.54 -4.55 9.50
C GLU A 4 10.74 -3.30 9.86
N LEU A 5 11.21 -2.12 9.44
CA LEU A 5 10.68 -0.81 9.81
C LEU A 5 9.76 -0.21 8.75
N ASN A 6 8.92 -1.04 8.13
CA ASN A 6 7.83 -0.54 7.31
C ASN A 6 6.88 0.38 8.14
N ALA A 7 6.10 1.22 7.44
CA ALA A 7 5.31 2.28 8.06
C ALA A 7 4.39 1.81 9.20
N SER A 8 3.70 0.67 9.05
CA SER A 8 2.83 0.15 10.12
C SER A 8 3.60 -0.35 11.34
N THR A 9 4.75 -0.99 11.13
CA THR A 9 5.63 -1.39 12.25
C THR A 9 6.16 -0.16 12.98
N PHE A 10 6.55 0.88 12.24
CA PHE A 10 7.01 2.13 12.83
C PHE A 10 5.89 2.83 13.64
N ALA A 11 4.68 2.93 13.09
CA ALA A 11 3.53 3.50 13.79
C ALA A 11 3.18 2.77 15.09
N ALA A 12 3.16 1.44 15.06
CA ALA A 12 2.93 0.62 16.27
C ALA A 12 3.99 0.88 17.35
N ARG A 13 5.26 1.03 16.96
CA ARG A 13 6.36 1.36 17.88
C ARG A 13 6.24 2.77 18.47
N ILE A 14 5.83 3.75 17.67
CA ILE A 14 5.56 5.11 18.17
C ILE A 14 4.44 5.08 19.22
N THR A 15 3.33 4.40 18.94
CA THR A 15 2.23 4.26 19.92
C THR A 15 2.68 3.53 21.20
N ALA A 16 3.45 2.44 21.08
CA ALA A 16 3.99 1.74 22.25
C ALA A 16 4.95 2.60 23.09
N SER A 17 5.71 3.51 22.45
CA SER A 17 6.67 4.39 23.14
C SER A 17 6.01 5.37 24.13
N THR A 18 4.69 5.57 24.01
CA THR A 18 3.92 6.41 24.95
C THR A 18 3.35 5.63 26.14
N LEU A 19 3.76 4.36 26.33
CA LEU A 19 3.20 3.44 27.33
C LEU A 19 1.71 3.11 27.12
N ALA A 20 1.19 3.27 25.90
CA ALA A 20 -0.14 2.78 25.54
C ALA A 20 -0.18 1.25 25.58
N ASP A 21 -1.37 0.68 25.78
CA ASP A 21 -1.56 -0.76 25.79
C ASP A 21 -1.34 -1.38 24.41
N PHE A 22 -1.14 -2.69 24.37
CA PHE A 22 -0.80 -3.37 23.12
C PHE A 22 -1.94 -3.39 22.09
N TYR A 23 -3.22 -3.31 22.51
CA TYR A 23 -4.33 -3.20 21.55
C TYR A 23 -4.25 -1.86 20.83
N SER A 24 -4.00 -0.78 21.57
CA SER A 24 -3.81 0.56 20.98
C SER A 24 -2.66 0.59 19.96
N ALA A 25 -1.53 -0.05 20.26
CA ALA A 25 -0.39 -0.14 19.34
C ALA A 25 -0.73 -0.95 18.07
N ILE A 26 -1.45 -2.08 18.22
CA ILE A 26 -1.90 -2.90 17.09
C ILE A 26 -2.92 -2.14 16.23
N THR A 27 -3.89 -1.48 16.84
CA THR A 27 -4.89 -0.67 16.12
C THR A 27 -4.24 0.43 15.29
N SER A 28 -3.23 1.11 15.85
CA SER A 28 -2.41 2.12 15.13
C SER A 28 -1.69 1.51 13.91
N GLY A 29 -1.06 0.35 14.10
CA GLY A 29 -0.42 -0.41 13.03
C GLY A 29 -1.40 -0.79 11.92
N ILE A 30 -2.58 -1.32 12.26
CA ILE A 30 -3.63 -1.70 11.29
C ILE A 30 -4.14 -0.48 10.53
N GLY A 31 -4.40 0.64 11.21
CA GLY A 31 -4.83 1.88 10.57
C GLY A 31 -3.81 2.37 9.54
N THR A 32 -2.53 2.27 9.87
CA THR A 32 -1.43 2.62 8.96
C THR A 32 -1.31 1.64 7.80
N LEU A 33 -1.47 0.34 8.04
CA LEU A 33 -1.43 -0.71 7.01
C LEU A 33 -2.56 -0.56 5.99
N ARG A 34 -3.74 -0.10 6.40
CA ARG A 34 -4.89 0.11 5.51
C ARG A 34 -4.65 1.15 4.41
N GLY A 35 -3.66 2.03 4.55
CA GLY A 35 -3.39 3.06 3.55
C GLY A 35 -3.05 2.48 2.16
N PRO A 36 -3.47 3.11 1.06
CA PRO A 36 -3.25 2.59 -0.30
C PRO A 36 -1.77 2.57 -0.70
N LEU A 37 -0.92 3.36 -0.03
CA LEU A 37 0.53 3.36 -0.25
C LEU A 37 1.29 2.39 0.66
N HIS A 38 0.57 1.54 1.41
CA HIS A 38 1.15 0.51 2.26
C HIS A 38 0.46 -0.82 2.00
N GLY A 39 -0.26 -1.39 2.97
CA GLY A 39 -0.94 -2.68 2.82
C GLY A 39 -2.15 -2.65 1.88
N GLY A 40 -2.82 -1.50 1.73
CA GLY A 40 -3.94 -1.34 0.80
C GLY A 40 -3.54 -1.36 -0.68
N ALA A 41 -2.23 -1.30 -0.98
CA ALA A 41 -1.73 -1.33 -2.35
C ALA A 41 -2.09 -2.62 -3.11
N ASN A 42 -2.34 -3.73 -2.39
CA ASN A 42 -2.70 -5.01 -3.01
C ASN A 42 -4.12 -5.00 -3.61
N GLU A 43 -5.09 -4.44 -2.90
CA GLU A 43 -6.47 -4.28 -3.34
C GLU A 43 -6.54 -3.33 -4.53
N GLU A 44 -5.81 -2.21 -4.45
CA GLU A 44 -5.69 -1.25 -5.55
C GLU A 44 -5.00 -1.85 -6.78
N ALA A 45 -3.98 -2.70 -6.59
CA ALA A 45 -3.33 -3.41 -7.70
C ALA A 45 -4.29 -4.41 -8.36
N MET A 46 -5.10 -5.13 -7.58
CA MET A 46 -6.11 -6.04 -8.14
C MET A 46 -7.19 -5.26 -8.91
N ALA A 47 -7.69 -4.17 -8.33
CA ALA A 47 -8.66 -3.30 -8.98
C ALA A 47 -8.12 -2.71 -10.30
N LEU A 48 -6.81 -2.42 -10.39
CA LEU A 48 -6.18 -2.00 -11.63
C LEU A 48 -6.16 -3.13 -12.67
N ILE A 49 -5.81 -4.35 -12.27
CA ILE A 49 -5.74 -5.52 -13.16
C ILE A 49 -7.12 -5.86 -13.72
N GLU A 50 -8.16 -5.84 -12.88
CA GLU A 50 -9.54 -6.19 -13.26
C GLU A 50 -10.16 -5.23 -14.29
N ARG A 51 -9.57 -4.06 -14.53
CA ARG A 51 -10.04 -3.09 -15.52
C ARG A 51 -9.78 -3.50 -16.96
N PHE A 52 -8.90 -4.48 -17.20
CA PHE A 52 -8.45 -4.86 -18.53
C PHE A 52 -8.80 -6.31 -18.83
N HIS A 53 -9.31 -6.57 -20.04
CA HIS A 53 -9.72 -7.92 -20.45
C HIS A 53 -8.67 -8.61 -21.32
N THR A 54 -7.73 -7.84 -21.88
CA THR A 54 -6.65 -8.34 -22.74
C THR A 54 -5.33 -7.64 -22.42
N ALA A 55 -4.21 -8.25 -22.85
CA ALA A 55 -2.88 -7.66 -22.68
C ALA A 55 -2.72 -6.35 -23.45
N ASP A 56 -3.27 -6.27 -24.67
CA ASP A 56 -3.17 -5.07 -25.52
C ASP A 56 -3.91 -3.88 -24.90
N GLU A 57 -5.09 -4.12 -24.31
CA GLU A 57 -5.84 -3.09 -23.56
C GLU A 57 -5.07 -2.61 -22.33
N ALA A 58 -4.45 -3.53 -21.59
CA ALA A 58 -3.65 -3.20 -20.42
C ALA A 58 -2.42 -2.36 -20.78
N GLU A 59 -1.72 -2.70 -21.87
CA GLU A 59 -0.57 -1.93 -22.34
C GLU A 59 -0.98 -0.50 -22.72
N ALA A 60 -2.03 -0.35 -23.53
CA ALA A 60 -2.53 0.96 -23.93
C ALA A 60 -2.99 1.80 -22.74
N GLY A 61 -3.71 1.19 -21.79
CA GLY A 61 -4.17 1.85 -20.57
C GLY A 61 -3.01 2.31 -19.68
N LEU A 62 -2.00 1.46 -19.49
CA LEU A 62 -0.83 1.78 -18.69
C LEU A 62 -0.02 2.94 -19.30
N MET A 63 0.13 2.96 -20.63
CA MET A 63 0.81 4.05 -21.33
C MET A 63 0.09 5.40 -21.15
N ASP A 64 -1.24 5.45 -21.19
CA ASP A 64 -2.02 6.67 -20.90
C ASP A 64 -1.84 7.12 -19.44
N MET A 65 -1.87 6.19 -18.48
CA MET A 65 -1.64 6.50 -17.06
C MET A 65 -0.25 7.12 -16.83
N LEU A 66 0.78 6.56 -17.47
CA LEU A 66 2.15 7.08 -17.40
C LEU A 66 2.27 8.46 -18.05
N ALA A 67 1.65 8.67 -19.22
CA ALA A 67 1.62 9.98 -19.88
C ALA A 67 0.96 11.06 -19.00
N ARG A 68 -0.03 10.67 -18.18
CA ARG A 68 -0.71 11.53 -17.20
C ARG A 68 -0.01 11.61 -15.84
N LYS A 69 1.14 10.95 -15.67
CA LYS A 69 1.90 10.86 -14.40
C LYS A 69 1.06 10.34 -13.23
N GLN A 70 0.12 9.44 -13.51
CA GLN A 70 -0.65 8.76 -12.47
C GLN A 70 0.21 7.71 -11.78
N LEU A 71 -0.06 7.46 -10.50
CA LEU A 71 0.57 6.35 -9.78
C LEU A 71 0.04 5.03 -10.32
N VAL A 72 0.94 4.09 -10.57
CA VAL A 72 0.60 2.71 -10.95
C VAL A 72 0.66 1.85 -9.69
N MET A 73 -0.51 1.53 -9.16
CA MET A 73 -0.64 0.74 -7.93
C MET A 73 -0.05 -0.66 -8.12
N GLY A 74 0.70 -1.13 -7.11
CA GLY A 74 1.51 -2.36 -7.20
C GLY A 74 2.97 -2.14 -7.62
N PHE A 75 3.36 -0.91 -7.99
CA PHE A 75 4.73 -0.54 -8.32
C PHE A 75 5.23 0.64 -7.48
N GLY A 76 6.55 0.70 -7.27
CA GLY A 76 7.22 1.68 -6.42
C GLY A 76 7.48 1.12 -5.03
N HIS A 77 8.75 0.90 -4.70
CA HIS A 77 9.16 0.39 -3.40
C HIS A 77 10.16 1.36 -2.77
N PRO A 78 9.76 2.10 -1.72
CA PRO A 78 10.73 2.73 -0.84
C PRO A 78 11.30 1.63 0.05
N VAL A 79 12.49 1.10 -0.28
CA VAL A 79 13.26 0.28 0.67
C VAL A 79 13.88 1.23 1.67
#